data_AF-M6D8C5-F1
#
_entry.id   AF-M6D8C5-F1
#
_cell.length_a   1.000
_cell.length_b   1.000
_cell.length_c   1.000
_cell.angle_alpha   90.00
_cell.angle_beta   90.00
_cell.angle_gamma   90.00
#
_symmetry.space_group_name_H-M   'P 1'
#
loop_
_entity.id
_entity.type
_entity.pdbx_description
1 polymer ?
#
loop_
_entity_poly.entity_id
_entity_poly.type
_entity_poly.pdbx_seq_one_letter_code
_entity_poly.pdbx_strand_id
1 'polypeptide(L)'
;MQNRVLPFALLLLFSLHWHCGGDSKSDSLALALLIPNRSCLVLPKMVQRQDSSTTTYQCSVSGLVYTCIDSSGSSYVRTYLSVETAKLGLIEAPILNSAISQRGLESYMILDSSNVASQHYTFIYDSSQRIVSMKDELFSLVYTYSNYDEFGFPKNGNGGTFSYTYTTGSARPNKIAEGGFFSDYDSNGWLTHEYVGYDIYDENTGTLEICD
;
A
#
# COMPACT_ATOMS: atom_id res chain seq x y z
N MET A 1 -69.10 -18.16 -11.43
CA MET A 1 -69.34 -17.05 -10.48
C MET A 1 -68.02 -16.84 -9.73
N GLN A 2 -67.04 -16.13 -10.28
CA GLN A 2 -66.91 -14.67 -10.34
C GLN A 2 -67.20 -14.00 -8.98
N ASN A 3 -66.13 -13.72 -8.22
CA ASN A 3 -65.85 -12.35 -7.78
C ASN A 3 -64.35 -12.18 -7.47
N ARG A 4 -63.79 -11.17 -8.12
CA ARG A 4 -62.46 -10.57 -7.91
C ARG A 4 -62.51 -9.67 -6.66
N VAL A 5 -61.36 -9.40 -6.04
CA VAL A 5 -60.76 -8.06 -5.80
C VAL A 5 -59.39 -8.24 -5.10
N LEU A 6 -58.33 -7.73 -5.73
CA LEU A 6 -56.95 -7.49 -5.23
C LEU A 6 -56.93 -6.25 -4.27
N PRO A 7 -55.80 -5.72 -3.79
CA PRO A 7 -54.69 -6.27 -2.99
C PRO A 7 -54.43 -5.36 -1.75
N PHE A 8 -53.57 -5.75 -0.81
CA PHE A 8 -52.99 -4.78 0.15
C PHE A 8 -51.47 -4.86 0.09
N ALA A 9 -50.90 -4.06 -0.81
CA ALA A 9 -49.49 -3.71 -0.82
C ALA A 9 -49.25 -2.68 0.29
N LEU A 10 -48.58 -3.10 1.37
CA LEU A 10 -48.15 -2.19 2.43
C LEU A 10 -46.83 -1.52 1.98
N LEU A 11 -46.97 -0.40 1.29
CA LEU A 11 -45.91 0.59 1.07
C LEU A 11 -45.50 1.20 2.41
N LEU A 12 -44.38 0.75 2.97
CA LEU A 12 -43.65 1.49 4.02
C LEU A 12 -42.86 2.62 3.35
N LEU A 13 -43.58 3.69 3.01
CA LEU A 13 -43.01 5.02 2.77
C LEU A 13 -42.50 5.55 4.11
N PHE A 14 -41.21 5.32 4.39
CA PHE A 14 -40.52 6.10 5.43
C PHE A 14 -40.24 7.50 4.89
N SER A 15 -41.19 8.39 5.14
CA SER A 15 -41.06 9.83 4.99
C SER A 15 -40.11 10.37 6.05
N LEU A 16 -38.80 10.29 5.82
CA LEU A 16 -37.83 11.04 6.62
C LEU A 16 -38.02 12.53 6.33
N HIS A 17 -38.68 13.21 7.27
CA HIS A 17 -38.74 14.66 7.33
C HIS A 17 -37.34 15.21 7.58
N TRP A 18 -36.76 15.85 6.57
CA TRP A 18 -35.65 16.76 6.75
C TRP A 18 -36.10 17.96 7.60
N HIS A 19 -35.72 17.98 8.87
CA HIS A 19 -35.46 19.23 9.57
C HIS A 19 -33.98 19.57 9.36
N CYS A 20 -33.72 20.40 8.35
CA CYS A 20 -32.43 21.04 8.15
C CYS A 20 -32.30 22.18 9.17
N GLY A 21 -31.83 21.85 10.37
CA GLY A 21 -31.35 22.81 11.36
C GLY A 21 -29.83 22.73 11.36
N GLY A 22 -29.17 23.70 10.73
CA GLY A 22 -27.72 23.80 10.74
C GLY A 22 -27.22 24.19 12.12
N ASP A 23 -26.28 23.42 12.65
CA ASP A 23 -25.16 23.99 13.39
C ASP A 23 -23.89 23.17 13.15
N SER A 24 -22.83 23.91 12.94
CA SER A 24 -21.56 23.46 12.38
C SER A 24 -20.68 22.72 13.39
N LYS A 25 -19.81 21.84 12.87
CA LYS A 25 -18.58 21.28 13.48
C LYS A 25 -18.75 20.07 14.40
N SER A 26 -19.23 18.95 13.87
CA SER A 26 -18.89 17.60 14.41
C SER A 26 -19.25 16.43 13.49
N ASP A 27 -20.04 16.64 12.43
CA ASP A 27 -20.74 15.54 11.75
C ASP A 27 -19.90 14.74 10.75
N SER A 28 -18.64 15.10 10.53
CA SER A 28 -17.76 14.34 9.63
C SER A 28 -17.26 13.02 10.24
N LEU A 29 -17.32 12.85 11.57
CA LEU A 29 -16.89 11.62 12.25
C LEU A 29 -18.02 10.59 12.37
N ALA A 30 -19.29 11.04 12.41
CA ALA A 30 -20.44 10.14 12.54
C ALA A 30 -20.79 9.43 11.22
N LEU A 31 -20.50 10.05 10.06
CA LEU A 31 -20.68 9.40 8.75
C LEU A 31 -19.62 8.32 8.46
N ALA A 32 -18.42 8.44 9.01
CA ALA A 32 -17.35 7.44 8.83
C ALA A 32 -17.66 6.09 9.52
N LEU A 33 -18.53 6.09 10.52
CA LEU A 33 -18.97 4.88 11.26
C LEU A 33 -20.12 4.12 10.57
N LEU A 34 -20.71 4.67 9.50
CA LEU A 34 -21.88 4.10 8.82
C LEU A 34 -21.55 3.28 7.56
N ILE A 35 -20.28 3.09 7.23
CA ILE A 35 -19.84 2.19 6.16
C ILE A 35 -19.25 0.92 6.80
N PRO A 36 -20.09 -0.08 7.13
CA PRO A 36 -19.56 -1.38 7.54
C PRO A 36 -18.77 -1.95 6.36
N ASN A 37 -17.49 -2.26 6.57
CA ASN A 37 -16.54 -2.83 5.61
C ASN A 37 -15.71 -1.87 4.75
N ARG A 38 -15.45 -0.64 5.19
CA ARG A 38 -14.43 0.17 4.50
C ARG A 38 -13.04 -0.45 4.73
N SER A 39 -12.54 -1.14 3.70
CA SER A 39 -11.20 -1.71 3.69
C SER A 39 -10.22 -0.57 3.41
N CYS A 40 -9.37 -0.22 4.39
CA CYS A 40 -8.35 0.82 4.22
C CYS A 40 -6.94 0.24 4.30
N LEU A 41 -6.05 0.66 3.40
CA LEU A 41 -4.61 0.45 3.50
C LEU A 41 -4.04 1.48 4.47
N VAL A 42 -3.32 1.03 5.49
CA VAL A 42 -2.71 1.88 6.51
C VAL A 42 -1.23 2.12 6.14
N LEU A 43 -0.87 3.39 6.00
CA LEU A 43 0.45 3.85 5.57
C LEU A 43 1.06 4.77 6.63
N PRO A 44 2.39 4.83 6.75
CA PRO A 44 3.00 5.75 7.69
C PRO A 44 2.81 7.19 7.24
N LYS A 45 2.62 8.11 8.20
CA LYS A 45 2.56 9.54 7.89
C LYS A 45 3.95 10.16 7.79
N MET A 46 4.88 9.67 8.61
CA MET A 46 6.28 10.03 8.57
C MET A 46 7.13 8.78 8.63
N VAL A 47 8.23 8.79 7.88
CA VAL A 47 9.26 7.75 7.93
C VAL A 47 10.58 8.43 8.25
N GLN A 48 11.25 8.01 9.30
CA GLN A 48 12.60 8.48 9.64
C GLN A 48 13.57 7.34 9.41
N ARG A 49 14.40 7.47 8.39
CA ARG A 49 15.40 6.49 8.01
C ARG A 49 16.74 6.86 8.62
N GLN A 50 17.33 5.92 9.35
CA GLN A 50 18.61 6.05 10.02
C GLN A 50 19.63 5.11 9.40
N ASP A 51 20.62 5.68 8.73
CA ASP A 51 21.84 5.00 8.28
C ASP A 51 23.07 5.68 8.90
N SER A 52 24.08 6.03 8.09
CA SER A 52 25.12 7.00 8.40
C SER A 52 24.60 8.40 8.81
N SER A 53 23.38 8.73 8.41
CA SER A 53 22.68 9.98 8.65
C SER A 53 21.20 9.72 8.88
N THR A 54 20.48 10.74 9.32
CA THR A 54 19.04 10.69 9.50
C THR A 54 18.35 11.42 8.35
N THR A 55 17.49 10.74 7.60
CA THR A 55 16.60 11.37 6.62
C THR A 55 15.16 11.23 7.09
N THR A 56 14.41 12.34 7.10
CA THR A 56 12.98 12.33 7.44
C THR A 56 12.15 12.56 6.20
N TYR A 57 11.15 11.71 6.02
CA TYR A 57 10.18 11.78 4.95
C TYR A 57 8.81 12.16 5.52
N GLN A 58 8.21 13.22 4.97
CA GLN A 58 6.84 13.62 5.27
C GLN A 58 5.92 13.11 4.17
N CYS A 59 4.91 12.33 4.55
CA CYS A 59 4.08 11.63 3.59
C CYS A 59 2.64 12.13 3.58
N SER A 60 1.99 11.88 2.45
CA SER A 60 0.61 12.27 2.16
C SER A 60 -0.03 11.26 1.21
N VAL A 61 -1.36 11.24 1.20
CA VAL A 61 -2.15 10.37 0.31
C VAL A 61 -3.14 11.19 -0.51
N SER A 62 -3.33 10.82 -1.76
CA SER A 62 -4.33 11.38 -2.68
C SER A 62 -4.85 10.28 -3.60
N GLY A 63 -6.09 9.83 -3.37
CA GLY A 63 -6.59 8.61 -4.02
C GLY A 63 -5.70 7.40 -3.69
N LEU A 64 -5.30 6.65 -4.71
CA LEU A 64 -4.38 5.50 -4.60
C LEU A 64 -2.90 5.90 -4.60
N VAL A 65 -2.58 7.19 -4.57
CA VAL A 65 -1.20 7.70 -4.61
C VAL A 65 -0.73 8.05 -3.21
N TYR A 66 0.39 7.46 -2.81
CA TYR A 66 1.12 7.76 -1.60
C TYR A 66 2.42 8.48 -1.96
N THR A 67 2.60 9.69 -1.45
CA THR A 67 3.75 10.53 -1.77
C THR A 67 4.46 10.93 -0.50
N CYS A 68 5.75 10.65 -0.43
CA CYS A 68 6.65 11.09 0.61
C CYS A 68 7.64 12.12 0.07
N ILE A 69 7.97 13.14 0.86
CA ILE A 69 8.92 14.20 0.47
C ILE A 69 9.98 14.31 1.56
N ASP A 70 11.25 14.36 1.16
CA ASP A 70 12.38 14.58 2.08
C ASP A 70 12.70 16.08 2.27
N SER A 71 13.70 16.38 3.10
CA SER A 71 14.14 17.76 3.33
C SER A 71 14.79 18.43 2.12
N SER A 72 15.21 17.66 1.10
CA SER A 72 15.77 18.19 -0.15
C SER A 72 14.68 18.61 -1.14
N GLY A 73 13.43 18.22 -0.88
CA GLY A 73 12.30 18.42 -1.78
C GLY A 73 12.15 17.31 -2.83
N SER A 74 12.90 16.21 -2.71
CA SER A 74 12.72 15.02 -3.55
C SER A 74 11.43 14.30 -3.15
N SER A 75 10.65 13.89 -4.15
CA SER A 75 9.36 13.21 -3.97
C SER A 75 9.47 11.74 -4.33
N TYR A 76 8.95 10.89 -3.46
CA TYR A 76 8.93 9.43 -3.59
C TYR A 76 7.47 9.01 -3.70
N VAL A 77 7.06 8.61 -4.89
CA VAL A 77 5.67 8.41 -5.27
C VAL A 77 5.42 6.92 -5.47
N ARG A 78 4.46 6.38 -4.71
CA ARG A 78 3.91 5.03 -4.88
C ARG A 78 2.48 5.14 -5.35
N THR A 79 2.14 4.50 -6.44
CA THR A 79 0.75 4.39 -6.92
C THR A 79 0.30 2.95 -6.79
N TYR A 80 -0.82 2.70 -6.11
CA TYR A 80 -1.36 1.36 -5.91
C TYR A 80 -2.46 1.05 -6.95
N LEU A 81 -2.59 -0.22 -7.32
CA LEU A 81 -3.65 -0.69 -8.22
C LEU A 81 -5.04 -0.64 -7.55
N SER A 82 -5.10 -1.04 -6.27
CA SER A 82 -6.29 -0.96 -5.43
C SER A 82 -5.91 -1.16 -3.96
N VAL A 83 -6.81 -0.79 -3.04
CA VAL A 83 -6.58 -1.06 -1.61
C VAL A 83 -6.50 -2.55 -1.32
N GLU A 84 -7.38 -3.35 -1.92
CA GLU A 84 -7.44 -4.80 -1.70
C GLU A 84 -6.12 -5.50 -2.05
N THR A 85 -5.53 -5.14 -3.18
CA THR A 85 -4.28 -5.77 -3.64
C THR A 85 -3.07 -5.25 -2.90
N ALA A 86 -3.03 -3.95 -2.57
CA ALA A 86 -1.94 -3.34 -1.81
C ALA A 86 -1.78 -3.94 -0.39
N LYS A 87 -2.89 -4.35 0.24
CA LYS A 87 -2.88 -5.03 1.55
C LYS A 87 -2.16 -6.37 1.55
N LEU A 88 -1.98 -6.97 0.39
CA LEU A 88 -1.29 -8.23 0.25
C LEU A 88 0.23 -8.06 0.29
N GLY A 89 0.73 -6.86 -0.01
CA GLY A 89 2.15 -6.53 -0.08
C GLY A 89 2.69 -5.88 1.20
N LEU A 90 3.96 -5.51 1.12
CA LEU A 90 4.67 -4.77 2.16
C LEU A 90 4.94 -3.34 1.71
N ILE A 91 5.09 -2.46 2.69
CA ILE A 91 5.34 -1.04 2.49
C ILE A 91 6.81 -0.77 2.76
N GLU A 92 7.56 -0.59 1.69
CA GLU A 92 8.97 -0.24 1.76
C GLU A 92 9.16 1.23 2.11
N ALA A 93 10.34 1.56 2.66
CA ALA A 93 10.73 2.94 2.90
C ALA A 93 10.76 3.75 1.59
N PRO A 94 10.62 5.10 1.64
CA PRO A 94 10.43 5.93 0.45
C PRO A 94 11.48 5.75 -0.66
N ILE A 95 12.76 5.52 -0.35
CA ILE A 95 13.84 5.38 -1.33
C ILE A 95 13.93 4.01 -2.01
N LEU A 96 13.18 3.02 -1.53
CA LEU A 96 13.32 1.62 -1.91
C LEU A 96 12.19 1.16 -2.84
N ASN A 97 12.55 0.36 -3.83
CA ASN A 97 11.64 -0.17 -4.85
C ASN A 97 11.72 -1.71 -4.93
N SER A 98 11.85 -2.37 -3.77
CA SER A 98 12.03 -3.81 -3.69
C SER A 98 10.83 -4.57 -4.26
N ALA A 99 10.92 -4.98 -5.53
CA ALA A 99 9.84 -5.68 -6.24
C ALA A 99 9.37 -6.96 -5.53
N ILE A 100 10.28 -7.62 -4.82
CA ILE A 100 10.04 -8.91 -4.14
C ILE A 100 9.12 -8.79 -2.93
N SER A 101 8.88 -7.58 -2.43
CA SER A 101 7.95 -7.33 -1.33
C SER A 101 6.60 -6.76 -1.80
N GLN A 102 6.47 -6.47 -3.10
CA GLN A 102 5.31 -5.78 -3.64
C GLN A 102 4.19 -6.73 -4.06
N ARG A 103 2.97 -6.39 -3.65
CA ARG A 103 1.73 -6.88 -4.24
C ARG A 103 0.76 -5.71 -4.34
N GLY A 104 0.22 -5.46 -5.53
CA GLY A 104 -0.71 -4.35 -5.77
C GLY A 104 -0.11 -2.95 -5.92
N LEU A 105 1.22 -2.81 -6.07
CA LEU A 105 1.87 -1.54 -6.39
C LEU A 105 1.89 -1.37 -7.91
N GLU A 106 1.20 -0.39 -8.48
CA GLU A 106 1.20 -0.13 -9.93
C GLU A 106 2.52 0.47 -10.40
N SER A 107 3.01 1.47 -9.67
CA SER A 107 4.24 2.17 -10.02
C SER A 107 4.95 2.76 -8.80
N TYR A 108 6.25 2.95 -8.96
CA TYR A 108 7.10 3.68 -8.04
C TYR A 108 7.97 4.67 -8.80
N MET A 109 8.08 5.89 -8.33
CA MET A 109 8.84 6.95 -8.98
C MET A 109 9.54 7.84 -7.96
N ILE A 110 10.78 8.22 -8.25
CA ILE A 110 11.49 9.27 -7.50
C ILE A 110 11.64 10.48 -8.42
N LEU A 111 11.16 11.62 -7.95
CA LEU A 111 11.31 12.92 -8.59
C LEU A 111 12.25 13.78 -7.76
N ASP A 112 13.19 14.47 -8.39
CA ASP A 112 13.95 15.51 -7.71
C ASP A 112 13.10 16.77 -7.47
N SER A 113 13.68 17.79 -6.82
CA SER A 113 13.01 19.06 -6.55
C SER A 113 12.59 19.84 -7.81
N SER A 114 13.09 19.45 -8.99
CA SER A 114 12.77 20.03 -10.30
C SER A 114 11.75 19.18 -11.08
N ASN A 115 11.15 18.17 -10.43
CA ASN A 115 10.25 17.17 -11.04
C ASN A 115 10.89 16.34 -12.15
N VAL A 116 12.20 16.12 -12.10
CA VAL A 116 12.90 15.19 -13.01
C VAL A 116 12.94 13.82 -12.37
N ALA A 117 12.49 12.80 -13.10
CA ALA A 117 12.52 11.42 -12.63
C ALA A 117 13.95 10.87 -12.61
N SER A 118 14.40 10.43 -11.44
CA SER A 118 15.67 9.69 -11.28
C SER A 118 15.46 8.18 -11.22
N GLN A 119 14.24 7.75 -10.88
CA GLN A 119 13.77 6.37 -10.94
C GLN A 119 12.30 6.34 -11.37
N HIS A 120 11.91 5.37 -12.19
CA HIS A 120 10.52 5.13 -12.53
C HIS A 120 10.33 3.65 -12.87
N TYR A 121 9.56 2.95 -12.06
CA TYR A 121 9.27 1.54 -12.19
C TYR A 121 7.77 1.30 -12.31
N THR A 122 7.39 0.40 -13.21
CA THR A 122 6.03 -0.13 -13.33
C THR A 122 6.03 -1.62 -13.03
N PHE A 123 4.94 -2.12 -12.46
CA PHE A 123 4.84 -3.51 -12.04
C PHE A 123 3.66 -4.19 -12.72
N ILE A 124 3.89 -5.44 -13.13
CA ILE A 124 2.88 -6.27 -13.79
C ILE A 124 2.61 -7.48 -12.90
N TYR A 125 1.33 -7.77 -12.70
CA TYR A 125 0.86 -8.87 -11.87
C TYR A 125 0.04 -9.86 -12.70
N ASP A 126 -0.01 -11.11 -12.24
CA ASP A 126 -0.96 -12.09 -12.76
C ASP A 126 -2.32 -12.00 -12.04
N SER A 127 -3.25 -12.87 -12.43
CA SER A 127 -4.61 -12.91 -11.84
C SER A 127 -4.64 -13.27 -10.35
N SER A 128 -3.56 -13.84 -9.81
CA SER A 128 -3.39 -14.14 -8.37
C SER A 128 -2.64 -13.03 -7.63
N GLN A 129 -2.43 -11.87 -8.27
CA GLN A 129 -1.71 -10.74 -7.71
C GLN A 129 -0.28 -11.10 -7.31
N ARG A 130 0.35 -11.99 -8.09
CA ARG A 130 1.77 -12.32 -7.98
C ARG A 130 2.52 -11.47 -8.99
N ILE A 131 3.60 -10.82 -8.56
CA ILE A 131 4.41 -9.99 -9.45
C ILE A 131 5.04 -10.86 -10.54
N VAL A 132 4.75 -10.57 -11.80
CA VAL A 132 5.32 -11.25 -12.96
C VAL A 132 6.57 -10.53 -13.43
N SER A 133 6.52 -9.20 -13.45
CA SER A 133 7.66 -8.38 -13.85
C SER A 133 7.62 -6.98 -13.27
N MET A 134 8.80 -6.39 -13.13
CA MET A 134 9.02 -4.97 -12.89
C MET A 134 9.77 -4.41 -14.10
N LYS A 135 9.34 -3.27 -14.62
CA LYS A 135 10.01 -2.57 -15.71
C LYS A 135 10.58 -1.26 -15.21
N ASP A 136 11.86 -1.03 -15.46
CA ASP A 136 12.50 0.28 -15.36
C ASP A 136 12.11 1.09 -16.60
N GLU A 137 11.26 2.10 -16.43
CA GLU A 137 10.76 2.91 -17.53
C GLU A 137 11.81 3.90 -18.06
N LEU A 138 12.83 4.25 -17.26
CA LEU A 138 13.89 5.18 -17.69
C LEU A 138 14.91 4.47 -18.58
N PHE A 139 15.22 3.22 -18.27
CA PHE A 139 16.23 2.44 -19.00
C PHE A 139 15.64 1.32 -19.86
N SER A 140 14.33 1.14 -19.85
CA SER A 140 13.61 0.06 -20.56
C SER A 140 14.10 -1.34 -20.21
N LEU A 141 14.57 -1.52 -18.96
CA LEU A 141 14.99 -2.83 -18.44
C LEU A 141 13.78 -3.56 -17.85
N VAL A 142 13.70 -4.86 -18.08
CA VAL A 142 12.61 -5.70 -17.55
C VAL A 142 13.20 -6.79 -16.67
N TYR A 143 12.72 -6.83 -15.43
CA TYR A 143 13.02 -7.86 -14.44
C TYR A 143 11.83 -8.79 -14.33
N THR A 144 12.06 -10.10 -14.44
CA THR A 144 11.00 -11.10 -14.34
C THR A 144 11.13 -11.91 -13.06
N TYR A 145 9.97 -12.33 -12.56
CA TYR A 145 9.84 -13.06 -11.30
C TYR A 145 9.05 -14.35 -11.55
N SER A 146 9.40 -15.38 -10.78
CA SER A 146 8.79 -16.69 -10.91
C SER A 146 8.96 -17.50 -9.63
N ASN A 147 8.39 -18.70 -9.59
CA ASN A 147 8.49 -19.64 -8.47
C ASN A 147 8.04 -18.99 -7.15
N TYR A 148 6.74 -18.92 -6.93
CA TYR A 148 6.18 -18.18 -5.79
C TYR A 148 6.01 -19.08 -4.57
N ASP A 149 5.98 -18.49 -3.39
CA ASP A 149 5.50 -19.16 -2.19
C ASP A 149 3.96 -19.27 -2.16
N GLU A 150 3.44 -19.86 -1.09
CA GLU A 150 1.99 -20.07 -0.93
C GLU A 150 1.19 -18.77 -0.80
N PHE A 151 1.86 -17.66 -0.43
CA PHE A 151 1.24 -16.35 -0.31
C PHE A 151 1.46 -15.46 -1.54
N GLY A 152 2.19 -15.96 -2.55
CA GLY A 152 2.36 -15.30 -3.84
C GLY A 152 3.60 -14.40 -3.94
N PHE A 153 4.53 -14.46 -2.97
CA PHE A 153 5.80 -13.76 -3.05
C PHE A 153 6.82 -14.57 -3.87
N PRO A 154 7.61 -13.93 -4.75
CA PRO A 154 8.53 -14.66 -5.64
C PRO A 154 9.71 -15.21 -4.85
N LYS A 155 10.04 -16.49 -5.00
CA LYS A 155 11.25 -17.10 -4.42
C LYS A 155 12.47 -16.91 -5.32
N ASN A 156 12.26 -16.71 -6.62
CA ASN A 156 13.33 -16.51 -7.59
C ASN A 156 13.04 -15.27 -8.46
N GLY A 157 14.06 -14.46 -8.71
CA GLY A 157 13.96 -13.28 -9.58
C GLY A 157 15.31 -12.63 -9.77
N ASN A 158 15.59 -12.20 -11.01
CA ASN A 158 16.82 -11.49 -11.39
C ASN A 158 18.14 -12.08 -10.82
N GLY A 159 18.28 -13.41 -10.82
CA GLY A 159 19.49 -14.10 -10.35
C GLY A 159 19.58 -14.36 -8.84
N GLY A 160 18.61 -13.87 -8.05
CA GLY A 160 18.52 -14.07 -6.61
C GLY A 160 17.59 -15.21 -6.19
N THR A 161 17.81 -15.71 -4.97
CA THR A 161 16.87 -16.59 -4.25
C THR A 161 16.44 -15.89 -2.97
N PHE A 162 15.13 -15.74 -2.80
CA PHE A 162 14.51 -15.03 -1.69
C PHE A 162 13.90 -16.04 -0.71
N SER A 163 14.02 -15.73 0.57
CA SER A 163 13.39 -16.47 1.65
C SER A 163 12.51 -15.56 2.48
N TYR A 164 11.41 -16.11 3.00
CA TYR A 164 10.36 -15.36 3.66
C TYR A 164 10.08 -15.98 5.03
N THR A 165 10.01 -15.15 6.06
CA THR A 165 9.53 -15.57 7.39
C THR A 165 8.16 -14.96 7.62
N TYR A 166 7.27 -15.74 8.22
CA TYR A 166 5.89 -15.36 8.49
C TYR A 166 5.59 -15.48 9.98
N THR A 167 4.82 -14.53 10.49
CA THR A 167 4.13 -14.71 11.78
C THR A 167 2.94 -15.65 11.58
N THR A 168 2.67 -16.50 12.56
CA THR A 168 1.54 -17.44 12.51
C THR A 168 0.22 -16.72 12.19
N GLY A 169 -0.47 -17.20 11.14
CA GLY A 169 -1.75 -16.62 10.69
C GLY A 169 -1.62 -15.38 9.80
N SER A 170 -0.41 -14.89 9.53
CA SER A 170 -0.17 -13.79 8.59
C SER A 170 0.10 -14.32 7.19
N ALA A 171 -0.54 -13.71 6.18
CA ALA A 171 -0.21 -13.90 4.77
C ALA A 171 0.87 -12.93 4.27
N ARG A 172 1.30 -11.98 5.10
CA ARG A 172 2.42 -11.08 4.83
C ARG A 172 3.66 -11.53 5.61
N PRO A 173 4.83 -11.59 4.96
CA PRO A 173 6.06 -11.92 5.66
C PRO A 173 6.43 -10.79 6.60
N ASN A 174 7.03 -11.12 7.74
CA ASN A 174 7.65 -10.15 8.63
C ASN A 174 9.17 -10.05 8.40
N LYS A 175 9.72 -10.89 7.52
CA LYS A 175 11.13 -10.82 7.10
C LYS A 175 11.30 -11.35 5.68
N ILE A 176 12.11 -10.67 4.88
CA ILE A 176 12.61 -11.13 3.59
C ILE A 176 14.13 -11.22 3.68
N ALA A 177 14.75 -12.29 3.17
CA ALA A 177 16.20 -12.44 3.15
C ALA A 177 16.73 -12.98 1.81
N GLU A 178 17.88 -12.45 1.38
CA GLU A 178 18.58 -12.77 0.14
C GLU A 178 20.10 -12.70 0.36
N GLY A 179 20.83 -13.77 0.05
CA GLY A 179 22.30 -13.70 -0.05
C GLY A 179 23.04 -13.24 1.22
N GLY A 180 22.42 -13.31 2.40
CA GLY A 180 22.96 -12.79 3.67
C GLY A 180 22.47 -11.40 4.06
N PHE A 181 21.73 -10.72 3.18
CA PHE A 181 21.00 -9.49 3.45
C PHE A 181 19.55 -9.79 3.87
N PHE A 182 18.92 -8.86 4.57
CA PHE A 182 17.51 -9.00 4.93
C PHE A 182 16.80 -7.67 5.21
N SER A 183 15.48 -7.73 5.21
CA SER A 183 14.56 -6.66 5.56
C SER A 183 13.53 -7.21 6.56
N ASP A 184 13.31 -6.52 7.69
CA ASP A 184 12.29 -6.86 8.68
C ASP A 184 11.13 -5.85 8.65
N TYR A 185 9.91 -6.36 8.86
CA TYR A 185 8.67 -5.59 8.76
C TYR A 185 7.82 -5.75 10.02
N ASP A 186 7.09 -4.70 10.37
CA ASP A 186 6.15 -4.72 11.49
C ASP A 186 4.83 -5.43 11.16
N SER A 187 3.88 -5.46 12.10
CA SER A 187 2.55 -6.05 11.89
C SER A 187 1.70 -5.30 10.86
N ASN A 188 1.98 -4.02 10.62
CA ASN A 188 1.34 -3.24 9.56
C ASN A 188 1.96 -3.52 8.19
N GLY A 189 3.04 -4.29 8.13
CA GLY A 189 3.80 -4.60 6.92
C GLY A 189 4.73 -3.46 6.51
N TRP A 190 5.04 -2.55 7.41
CA TRP A 190 5.97 -1.44 7.18
C TRP A 190 7.39 -1.91 7.42
N LEU A 191 8.31 -1.53 6.54
CA LEU A 191 9.73 -1.78 6.74
C LEU A 191 10.21 -1.08 8.01
N THR A 192 10.97 -1.79 8.83
CA THR A 192 11.52 -1.27 10.10
C THR A 192 13.02 -1.38 10.20
N HIS A 193 13.61 -2.33 9.48
CA HIS A 193 15.03 -2.62 9.58
C HIS A 193 15.52 -3.32 8.31
N GLU A 194 16.70 -2.94 7.84
CA GLU A 194 17.41 -3.60 6.76
C GLU A 194 18.87 -3.84 7.15
N TYR A 195 19.39 -5.00 6.76
CA TYR A 195 20.80 -5.29 6.82
C TYR A 195 21.34 -5.52 5.42
N VAL A 196 22.16 -4.58 4.94
CA VAL A 196 22.81 -4.61 3.62
C VAL A 196 24.34 -4.70 3.74
N GLY A 197 24.82 -5.29 4.83
CA GLY A 197 26.23 -5.26 5.26
C GLY A 197 26.50 -4.26 6.40
N TYR A 198 25.50 -3.41 6.69
CA TYR A 198 25.35 -2.59 7.89
C TYR A 198 23.86 -2.41 8.15
N ASP A 199 23.50 -2.09 9.39
CA ASP A 199 22.12 -1.91 9.81
C ASP A 199 21.58 -0.54 9.38
N ILE A 200 20.35 -0.52 8.88
CA ILE A 200 19.56 0.66 8.56
C ILE A 200 18.21 0.50 9.25
N TYR A 201 17.75 1.52 9.98
CA TYR A 201 16.49 1.47 10.71
C TYR A 201 15.50 2.49 10.16
N ASP A 202 14.23 2.11 10.08
CA ASP A 202 13.13 2.98 9.67
C ASP A 202 12.13 3.11 10.82
N GLU A 203 12.02 4.31 11.37
CA GLU A 203 10.99 4.64 12.36
C GLU A 203 9.76 5.22 11.66
N ASN A 204 8.66 4.48 11.72
CA ASN A 204 7.39 4.84 11.12
C ASN A 204 6.46 5.48 12.16
N THR A 205 5.99 6.70 11.93
CA THR A 205 5.13 7.41 12.88
C THR A 205 3.91 8.05 12.22
N GLY A 206 2.81 8.09 12.97
CA GLY A 206 1.50 8.51 12.48
C GLY A 206 0.95 7.59 11.40
N THR A 207 -0.33 7.78 11.07
CA THR A 207 -1.03 6.97 10.08
C THR A 207 -1.71 7.84 9.03
N LEU A 208 -1.70 7.34 7.81
CA LEU A 208 -2.50 7.77 6.68
C LEU A 208 -3.30 6.57 6.19
N GLU A 209 -4.44 6.83 5.56
CA GLU A 209 -5.30 5.78 5.07
C GLU A 209 -5.66 6.03 3.61
N ILE A 210 -5.52 4.99 2.80
CA ILE A 210 -6.13 4.92 1.47
C ILE A 210 -7.30 3.95 1.60
N CYS A 211 -8.51 4.43 1.35
CA CYS A 211 -9.73 3.65 1.48
C CYS A 211 -10.54 3.74 0.18
N ASP A 212 -11.19 2.63 -0.18
CA ASP A 212 -12.18 2.61 -1.26
C ASP A 212 -13.48 3.35 -0.87
#